data_AF-F6QB69-F1
#
_entry.id   AF-F6QB69-F1
#
_cell.length_a   1.000
_cell.length_b   1.000
_cell.length_c   1.000
_cell.angle_alpha   90.00
_cell.angle_beta   90.00
_cell.angle_gamma   90.00
#
_symmetry.space_group_name_H-M   'P 1'
#
loop_
_entity.id
_entity.type
_entity.pdbx_description
1 polymer ?
#
loop_
_entity_poly.entity_id
_entity_poly.type
_entity_poly.pdbx_seq_one_letter_code
_entity_poly.pdbx_strand_id
1 'polypeptide(L)'
;MKVNLAKDVLSWRVGQCLSRIPGANGTSDFVLMFSKWFEIINCSTSSPIRDCSDTRLKWLEEMFINKLLEWKSYVELNHPGEHKRLLARPTLEGLLFTTCNFIGLSKRLLQHLDYVCLHSFNQDILEAFFGNLRQLGRRSENPDASQAAYGIQHLTVRKVIKKIKGSNASTTYGKNNAWTNVCDVPMPK
;
A
#
# COMPACT_ATOMS: atom_id res chain seq x y z
N MET A 1 -15.60 0.55 -0.86
CA MET A 1 -14.74 1.57 -0.23
C MET A 1 -13.89 2.24 -1.32
N LYS A 2 -13.75 3.58 -1.34
CA LYS A 2 -13.03 4.31 -2.40
C LYS A 2 -11.71 4.88 -1.88
N VAL A 3 -10.62 4.15 -2.07
CA VAL A 3 -9.26 4.56 -1.65
C VAL A 3 -8.80 5.82 -2.38
N ASN A 4 -9.21 6.01 -3.64
CA ASN A 4 -8.85 7.20 -4.42
C ASN A 4 -9.27 8.51 -3.73
N LEU A 5 -10.44 8.55 -3.07
CA LEU A 5 -10.88 9.75 -2.37
C LEU A 5 -9.95 10.07 -1.18
N ALA A 6 -9.56 9.07 -0.40
CA ALA A 6 -8.63 9.26 0.70
C ALA A 6 -7.24 9.71 0.20
N LYS A 7 -6.77 9.13 -0.91
CA LYS A 7 -5.52 9.53 -1.56
C LYS A 7 -5.55 10.98 -2.05
N ASP A 8 -6.67 11.42 -2.64
CA ASP A 8 -6.80 12.79 -3.15
C ASP A 8 -6.85 13.81 -2.01
N VAL A 9 -7.50 13.46 -0.89
CA VAL A 9 -7.54 14.27 0.34
C VAL A 9 -6.16 14.38 0.99
N LEU A 10 -5.44 13.28 1.13
CA LEU A 10 -4.10 13.25 1.71
C LEU A 10 -3.00 13.39 0.64
N SER A 11 -3.20 14.30 -0.30
CA SER A 11 -2.27 14.51 -1.42
C SER A 11 -1.29 15.65 -1.17
N TRP A 12 -0.12 15.57 -1.83
CA TRP A 12 0.88 16.63 -1.81
C TRP A 12 0.29 18.01 -2.14
N ARG A 13 -0.60 18.08 -3.13
CA ARG A 13 -1.25 19.35 -3.54
C ARG A 13 -2.09 19.94 -2.41
N VAL A 14 -2.88 19.11 -1.72
CA VAL A 14 -3.69 19.57 -0.59
C VAL A 14 -2.79 20.07 0.53
N GLY A 15 -1.72 19.34 0.87
CA GLY A 15 -0.74 19.78 1.85
C GLY A 15 -0.10 21.13 1.50
N GLN A 16 0.34 21.31 0.25
CA GLN A 16 0.92 22.58 -0.23
C GLN A 16 -0.07 23.75 -0.25
N CYS A 17 -1.36 23.48 -0.45
CA CYS A 17 -2.38 24.52 -0.34
C CYS A 17 -2.61 24.89 1.14
N LEU A 18 -2.67 23.91 2.03
CA LEU A 18 -2.86 24.13 3.47
C LEU A 18 -1.69 24.91 4.08
N SER A 19 -0.45 24.70 3.63
CA SER A 19 0.72 25.45 4.12
C SER A 19 0.63 26.96 3.87
N ARG A 20 -0.22 27.39 2.92
CA ARG A 20 -0.45 28.81 2.61
C ARG A 20 -1.58 29.42 3.43
N ILE A 21 -2.34 28.61 4.18
CA ILE A 21 -3.46 29.06 4.99
C ILE A 21 -2.97 29.34 6.42
N PRO A 22 -3.14 30.56 6.94
CA PRO A 22 -2.75 30.89 8.31
C PRO A 22 -3.41 29.95 9.33
N GLY A 23 -2.61 29.39 10.23
CA GLY A 23 -3.09 28.48 11.29
C GLY A 23 -3.28 27.02 10.87
N ALA A 24 -3.05 26.65 9.59
CA ALA A 24 -3.23 25.28 9.10
C ALA A 24 -1.91 24.47 9.00
N ASN A 25 -0.80 24.99 9.54
CA ASN A 25 0.53 24.38 9.42
C ASN A 25 0.59 22.93 9.91
N GLY A 26 0.01 22.63 11.09
CA GLY A 26 0.01 21.26 11.63
C GLY A 26 -0.74 20.27 10.74
N THR A 27 -1.87 20.69 10.16
CA THR A 27 -2.64 19.86 9.21
C THR A 27 -1.89 19.69 7.89
N SER A 28 -1.25 20.75 7.39
CA SER A 28 -0.37 20.68 6.22
C SER A 28 0.74 19.65 6.42
N ASP A 29 1.46 19.73 7.53
CA ASP A 29 2.58 18.83 7.84
C ASP A 29 2.12 17.38 7.94
N PHE A 30 0.96 17.14 8.57
CA PHE A 30 0.34 15.82 8.63
C PHE A 30 0.03 15.28 7.23
N VAL A 31 -0.63 16.08 6.38
CA VAL A 31 -1.01 15.68 5.01
C VAL A 31 0.24 15.40 4.17
N LEU A 32 1.25 16.26 4.22
CA LEU A 32 2.50 16.08 3.48
C LEU A 32 3.27 14.83 3.95
N MET A 33 3.29 14.58 5.26
CA MET A 33 3.92 13.39 5.84
C MET A 33 3.24 12.10 5.31
N PHE A 34 1.91 12.02 5.36
CA PHE A 34 1.19 10.84 4.89
C PHE A 34 1.22 10.69 3.36
N SER A 35 1.17 11.79 2.61
CA SER A 35 1.36 11.77 1.14
C SER A 35 2.70 11.15 0.79
N LYS A 36 3.79 11.60 1.44
CA LYS A 36 5.14 11.07 1.17
C LYS A 36 5.28 9.61 1.60
N TRP A 37 4.76 9.23 2.77
CA TRP A 37 4.74 7.84 3.19
C TRP A 37 4.04 6.95 2.17
N PHE A 38 2.84 7.35 1.72
CA PHE A 38 2.04 6.61 0.75
C PHE A 38 2.74 6.47 -0.62
N GLU A 39 3.43 7.53 -1.08
CA GLU A 39 4.23 7.48 -2.30
C GLU A 39 5.38 6.47 -2.22
N ILE A 40 6.06 6.40 -1.06
CA ILE A 40 7.18 5.47 -0.85
C ILE A 40 6.68 4.03 -0.82
N ILE A 41 5.67 3.73 0.00
CA ILE A 41 5.16 2.36 0.14
C ILE A 41 4.45 1.86 -1.12
N ASN A 42 4.05 2.76 -2.01
CA ASN A 42 3.41 2.43 -3.28
C ASN A 42 4.34 2.63 -4.49
N CYS A 43 5.66 2.60 -4.27
CA CYS A 43 6.62 2.74 -5.34
C CYS A 43 6.55 1.55 -6.32
N SER A 44 6.52 1.87 -7.61
CA SER A 44 6.38 0.91 -8.70
C SER A 44 7.68 0.77 -9.49
N THR A 45 7.65 -0.01 -10.57
CA THR A 45 8.78 -0.21 -11.48
C THR A 45 9.28 1.08 -12.14
N SER A 46 8.47 2.15 -12.18
CA SER A 46 8.90 3.46 -12.69
C SER A 46 9.77 4.25 -11.71
N SER A 47 9.71 3.93 -10.41
CA SER A 47 10.53 4.57 -9.37
C SER A 47 10.87 3.56 -8.27
N PRO A 48 11.57 2.46 -8.59
CA PRO A 48 11.85 1.43 -7.62
C PRO A 48 12.96 1.87 -6.66
N ILE A 49 13.06 1.22 -5.51
CA ILE A 49 14.20 1.40 -4.58
C ILE A 49 15.35 0.55 -5.09
N ARG A 50 16.54 1.13 -5.24
CA ARG A 50 17.72 0.46 -5.82
C ARG A 50 18.92 0.36 -4.88
N ASP A 51 18.89 1.11 -3.78
CA ASP A 51 20.02 1.21 -2.86
C ASP A 51 19.53 1.12 -1.42
N CYS A 52 20.27 0.41 -0.56
CA CYS A 52 20.02 0.34 0.87
C CYS A 52 20.08 1.72 1.56
N SER A 53 20.82 2.65 0.96
CA SER A 53 21.01 4.04 1.40
C SER A 53 20.00 5.02 0.79
N ASP A 54 18.98 4.53 0.07
CA ASP A 54 17.97 5.36 -0.58
C ASP A 54 17.35 6.35 0.42
N THR A 55 17.30 7.63 0.01
CA THR A 55 16.77 8.73 0.83
C THR A 55 15.35 8.48 1.32
N ARG A 56 14.54 7.71 0.58
CA ARG A 56 13.19 7.32 0.97
C ARG A 56 13.21 6.38 2.17
N LEU A 57 14.09 5.38 2.18
CA LEU A 57 14.24 4.45 3.30
C LEU A 57 14.74 5.19 4.54
N LYS A 58 15.74 6.06 4.39
CA LYS A 58 16.23 6.92 5.49
C LYS A 58 15.12 7.81 6.04
N TRP A 59 14.32 8.42 5.16
CA TRP A 59 13.20 9.26 5.60
C TRP A 59 12.13 8.46 6.37
N LEU A 60 11.83 7.23 5.97
CA LEU A 60 10.91 6.38 6.74
C LEU A 60 11.46 6.08 8.14
N GLU A 61 12.75 5.75 8.22
CA GLU A 61 13.45 5.38 9.46
C GLU A 61 13.63 6.56 10.41
N GLU A 62 14.19 7.66 9.92
CA GLU A 62 14.64 8.79 10.75
C GLU A 62 13.57 9.86 10.96
N MET A 63 12.62 10.02 10.02
CA MET A 63 11.63 11.09 10.10
C MET A 63 10.23 10.55 10.39
N PHE A 64 9.74 9.57 9.62
CA PHE A 64 8.35 9.13 9.74
C PHE A 64 8.08 8.36 11.03
N ILE A 65 8.89 7.33 11.33
CA ILE A 65 8.75 6.54 12.56
C ILE A 65 8.91 7.44 13.79
N ASN A 66 9.95 8.28 13.81
CA ASN A 66 10.21 9.18 14.94
C ASN A 66 9.04 10.15 15.18
N LYS A 67 8.49 10.78 14.13
CA LYS A 67 7.30 11.64 14.27
C LYS A 67 6.10 10.91 14.86
N LEU A 68 5.85 9.65 14.48
CA LEU A 68 4.74 8.87 15.04
C LEU A 68 4.97 8.54 16.52
N LEU A 69 6.20 8.21 16.90
CA LEU A 69 6.56 7.93 18.30
C LEU A 69 6.50 9.20 19.16
N GLU A 70 7.05 10.31 18.67
CA GLU A 70 6.97 11.61 19.34
C GLU A 70 5.52 12.06 19.52
N TRP A 71 4.67 11.92 18.50
CA TRP A 71 3.25 12.25 18.61
C TRP A 71 2.55 11.38 19.66
N LYS A 72 2.83 10.07 19.67
CA LYS A 72 2.31 9.15 20.69
C LYS A 72 2.74 9.59 22.10
N SER A 73 4.04 9.77 22.32
CA SER A 73 4.59 10.18 23.63
C SER A 73 4.07 11.54 24.07
N TYR A 74 3.91 12.49 23.15
CA TYR A 74 3.34 13.81 23.44
C TYR A 74 1.90 13.70 23.96
N VAL A 75 1.05 12.89 23.32
CA VAL A 75 -0.35 12.70 23.73
C VAL A 75 -0.41 11.98 25.09
N GLU A 76 0.41 10.95 25.29
CA GLU A 76 0.46 10.20 26.55
C GLU A 76 0.90 11.08 27.73
N LEU A 77 1.85 11.99 27.53
CA LEU A 77 2.38 12.88 28.57
C LEU A 77 1.46 14.08 28.86
N ASN A 78 0.98 14.75 27.81
CA ASN A 78 0.29 16.05 27.96
C ASN A 78 -1.24 15.93 27.98
N HIS A 79 -1.80 14.82 27.49
CA HIS A 79 -3.24 14.61 27.37
C HIS A 79 -3.66 13.21 27.84
N PRO A 80 -3.36 12.83 29.10
CA PRO A 80 -3.67 11.50 29.60
C PRO A 80 -5.18 11.21 29.52
N GLY A 81 -5.55 10.06 28.95
CA GLY A 81 -6.94 9.65 28.75
C GLY A 81 -7.62 10.21 27.48
N GLU A 82 -7.01 11.17 26.78
CA GLU A 82 -7.56 11.73 25.52
C GLU A 82 -7.06 10.98 24.28
N HIS A 83 -7.33 9.67 24.22
CA HIS A 83 -6.86 8.79 23.14
C HIS A 83 -7.32 9.21 21.72
N LYS A 84 -8.35 10.05 21.60
CA LYS A 84 -8.85 10.58 20.31
C LYS A 84 -7.92 11.61 19.66
N ARG A 85 -6.92 12.14 20.39
CA ARG A 85 -5.91 13.05 19.86
C ARG A 85 -4.80 12.35 19.08
N LEU A 86 -4.81 11.02 19.11
CA LEU A 86 -3.89 10.16 18.39
C LEU A 86 -4.66 9.37 17.33
N LEU A 87 -3.92 8.78 16.38
CA LEU A 87 -4.47 7.75 15.52
C LEU A 87 -5.04 6.61 16.36
N ALA A 88 -6.08 5.95 15.84
CA ALA A 88 -6.60 4.74 16.45
C ALA A 88 -5.44 3.75 16.68
N ARG A 89 -5.36 3.18 17.88
CA ARG A 89 -4.24 2.33 18.31
C ARG A 89 -3.87 1.25 17.28
N PRO A 90 -4.81 0.48 16.69
CA PRO A 90 -4.47 -0.52 15.67
C PRO A 90 -3.84 0.10 14.41
N THR A 91 -4.27 1.29 14.01
CA THR A 91 -3.71 2.01 12.86
C THR A 91 -2.28 2.47 13.13
N LEU A 92 -2.02 3.01 14.32
CA LEU A 92 -0.66 3.43 14.70
C LEU A 92 0.31 2.25 14.78
N GLU A 93 -0.09 1.18 15.45
CA GLU A 93 0.70 -0.06 15.56
C GLU A 93 0.95 -0.66 14.18
N GLY A 94 -0.08 -0.70 13.32
CA GLY A 94 0.04 -1.15 11.94
C GLY A 94 1.00 -0.30 11.11
N LEU A 95 0.95 1.03 11.21
CA LEU A 95 1.85 1.93 10.47
C LEU A 95 3.31 1.73 10.88
N LEU A 96 3.58 1.63 12.18
CA LEU A 96 4.93 1.36 12.70
C LEU A 96 5.42 -0.01 12.24
N PHE A 97 4.59 -1.05 12.42
CA PHE A 97 4.92 -2.41 12.03
C PHE A 97 5.22 -2.51 10.53
N THR A 98 4.33 -2.01 9.67
CA THR A 98 4.52 -2.05 8.21
C THR A 98 5.77 -1.29 7.80
N THR A 99 5.99 -0.09 8.34
CA THR A 99 7.13 0.75 7.97
C THR A 99 8.46 0.10 8.35
N CYS A 100 8.60 -0.38 9.60
CA CYS A 100 9.80 -1.08 10.06
C CYS A 100 10.09 -2.32 9.22
N ASN A 101 9.07 -3.15 8.96
CA ASN A 101 9.24 -4.36 8.17
C ASN A 101 9.59 -4.05 6.70
N PHE A 102 9.00 -3.02 6.10
CA PHE A 102 9.32 -2.64 4.73
C PHE A 102 10.75 -2.13 4.59
N ILE A 103 11.26 -1.36 5.56
CA ILE A 103 12.67 -0.95 5.58
C ILE A 103 13.58 -2.18 5.67
N GLY A 104 13.35 -3.05 6.65
CA GLY A 104 14.18 -4.24 6.87
C GLY A 104 14.15 -5.20 5.68
N LEU A 105 12.96 -5.44 5.13
CA LEU A 105 12.77 -6.28 3.95
C LEU A 105 13.45 -5.67 2.72
N SER A 106 13.30 -4.36 2.49
CA SER A 106 13.94 -3.69 1.35
C SER A 106 15.46 -3.82 1.43
N LYS A 107 16.06 -3.50 2.58
CA LYS A 107 17.52 -3.62 2.78
C LYS A 107 18.00 -5.05 2.55
N ARG A 108 17.26 -6.06 3.02
CA ARG A 108 17.61 -7.48 2.81
C ARG A 108 17.46 -7.92 1.36
N LEU A 109 16.40 -7.52 0.68
CA LEU A 109 16.17 -7.89 -0.72
C LEU A 109 17.19 -7.24 -1.65
N LEU A 110 17.60 -6.00 -1.39
CA LEU A 110 18.61 -5.29 -2.19
C LEU A 110 20.02 -5.88 -2.09
N GLN A 111 20.28 -6.79 -1.14
CA GLN A 111 21.53 -7.57 -1.11
C GLN A 111 21.58 -8.63 -2.23
N HIS A 112 20.42 -9.00 -2.79
CA HIS A 112 20.29 -10.09 -3.75
C HIS A 112 19.55 -9.68 -5.04
N LEU A 113 18.85 -8.54 -5.03
CA LEU A 113 18.04 -8.04 -6.14
C LEU A 113 18.47 -6.62 -6.52
N ASP A 114 18.44 -6.31 -7.81
CA ASP A 114 18.79 -4.98 -8.34
C ASP A 114 17.86 -3.85 -7.87
N TYR A 115 16.63 -4.20 -7.49
CA TYR A 115 15.63 -3.24 -7.07
C TYR A 115 14.46 -3.88 -6.29
N VAL A 116 13.73 -3.06 -5.55
CA VAL A 116 12.52 -3.42 -4.79
C VAL A 116 11.38 -2.47 -5.16
N CYS A 117 10.21 -3.03 -5.46
CA CYS A 117 8.96 -2.28 -5.68
C CYS A 117 7.99 -2.55 -4.54
N LEU A 118 7.78 -1.56 -3.66
CA LEU A 118 6.94 -1.73 -2.48
C LEU A 118 5.44 -1.91 -2.81
N HIS A 119 5.00 -1.39 -3.97
CA HIS A 119 3.63 -1.60 -4.46
C HIS A 119 3.26 -3.09 -4.58
N SER A 120 4.23 -3.98 -4.80
CA SER A 120 3.97 -5.42 -4.94
C SER A 120 3.63 -6.14 -3.63
N PHE A 121 3.83 -5.49 -2.47
CA PHE A 121 3.59 -6.09 -1.15
C PHE A 121 2.23 -5.74 -0.55
N ASN A 122 1.33 -5.18 -1.35
CA ASN A 122 -0.04 -4.90 -0.94
C ASN A 122 -1.02 -5.98 -1.43
N GLN A 123 -2.23 -5.96 -0.86
CA GLN A 123 -3.29 -6.90 -1.23
C GLN A 123 -4.14 -6.43 -2.42
N ASP A 124 -3.75 -5.36 -3.14
CA ASP A 124 -4.56 -4.80 -4.23
C ASP A 124 -4.81 -5.82 -5.34
N ILE A 125 -3.85 -6.72 -5.58
CA ILE A 125 -3.97 -7.80 -6.56
C ILE A 125 -5.07 -8.78 -6.15
N LEU A 126 -5.16 -9.12 -4.86
CA LEU A 126 -6.21 -9.98 -4.33
C LEU A 126 -7.58 -9.28 -4.38
N GLU A 127 -7.64 -7.98 -4.08
CA GLU A 127 -8.87 -7.20 -4.21
C GLU A 127 -9.34 -7.12 -5.67
N ALA A 128 -8.41 -6.97 -6.62
CA ALA A 128 -8.70 -7.05 -8.04
C ALA A 128 -9.17 -8.44 -8.47
N PHE A 129 -8.62 -9.50 -7.89
CA PHE A 129 -9.10 -10.86 -8.11
C PHE A 129 -10.54 -11.01 -7.63
N PHE A 130 -10.86 -10.61 -6.40
CA PHE A 130 -12.22 -10.70 -5.86
C PHE A 130 -13.23 -9.85 -6.61
N GLY A 131 -12.82 -8.69 -7.12
CA GLY A 131 -13.71 -7.88 -7.96
C GLY A 131 -13.96 -8.54 -9.32
N ASN A 132 -12.98 -9.22 -9.92
CA ASN A 132 -13.17 -9.98 -11.15
C ASN A 132 -14.10 -11.18 -10.93
N LEU A 133 -13.95 -11.86 -9.79
CA LEU A 133 -14.82 -12.95 -9.40
C LEU A 133 -16.28 -12.49 -9.29
N ARG A 134 -16.54 -11.35 -8.62
CA ARG A 134 -17.87 -10.76 -8.54
C ARG A 134 -18.41 -10.31 -9.90
N GLN A 135 -17.54 -9.80 -10.78
CA GLN A 135 -17.96 -9.39 -12.12
C GLN A 135 -18.40 -10.57 -13.00
N LEU A 136 -17.88 -11.79 -12.79
CA LEU A 136 -18.34 -12.98 -13.51
C LEU A 136 -19.81 -13.29 -13.23
N GLY A 137 -20.28 -13.03 -12.01
CA GLY A 137 -21.69 -13.18 -11.61
C GLY A 137 -22.64 -12.14 -12.23
N ARG A 138 -22.11 -11.12 -12.92
CA ARG A 138 -22.83 -9.95 -13.45
C ARG A 138 -23.70 -9.25 -12.40
N ARG A 139 -24.95 -9.69 -12.24
CA ARG A 139 -25.91 -9.17 -11.25
C ARG A 139 -25.86 -9.92 -9.91
N SER A 140 -25.22 -11.09 -9.88
CA SER A 140 -24.94 -11.83 -8.64
C SER A 140 -23.66 -11.29 -8.01
N GLU A 141 -23.77 -10.15 -7.32
CA GLU A 141 -22.63 -9.48 -6.68
C GLU A 141 -22.12 -10.22 -5.44
N ASN A 142 -22.98 -11.05 -4.83
CA ASN A 142 -22.68 -11.84 -3.64
C ASN A 142 -22.84 -13.34 -3.96
N PRO A 143 -21.81 -13.97 -4.55
CA PRO A 143 -21.86 -15.40 -4.85
C PRO A 143 -21.83 -16.26 -3.58
N ASP A 144 -22.51 -17.40 -3.62
CA ASP A 144 -22.33 -18.45 -2.61
C ASP A 144 -20.98 -19.17 -2.78
N ALA A 145 -20.63 -20.06 -1.84
CA ALA A 145 -19.35 -20.77 -1.86
C ALA A 145 -19.16 -21.63 -3.13
N SER A 146 -20.22 -22.24 -3.64
CA SER A 146 -20.17 -23.07 -4.85
C SER A 146 -19.95 -22.19 -6.09
N GLN A 147 -20.66 -21.08 -6.19
CA GLN A 147 -20.50 -20.09 -7.26
C GLN A 147 -19.10 -19.46 -7.25
N ALA A 148 -18.56 -19.18 -6.07
CA ALA A 148 -17.19 -18.72 -5.93
C ALA A 148 -16.19 -19.78 -6.42
N ALA A 149 -16.36 -21.06 -6.05
CA ALA A 149 -15.49 -22.15 -6.49
C ALA A 149 -15.48 -22.31 -8.02
N TYR A 150 -16.66 -22.32 -8.66
CA TYR A 150 -16.77 -22.36 -10.12
C TYR A 150 -16.15 -21.12 -10.78
N GLY A 151 -16.35 -19.94 -10.19
CA GLY A 151 -15.77 -18.70 -10.68
C GLY A 151 -14.24 -18.69 -10.61
N ILE A 152 -13.65 -19.20 -9.52
CA ILE A 152 -12.20 -19.37 -9.36
C ILE A 152 -11.67 -20.32 -10.43
N GLN A 153 -12.27 -21.50 -10.58
CA GLN A 153 -11.85 -22.48 -11.59
C GLN A 153 -11.88 -21.87 -13.00
N HIS A 154 -12.92 -21.12 -13.31
CA HIS A 154 -13.08 -20.44 -14.59
C HIS A 154 -12.03 -19.33 -14.82
N LEU A 155 -11.68 -18.54 -13.79
CA LEU A 155 -10.59 -17.55 -13.87
C LEU A 155 -9.23 -18.23 -14.11
N THR A 156 -8.96 -19.32 -13.38
CA THR A 156 -7.71 -20.09 -13.50
C THR A 156 -7.55 -20.69 -14.90
N VAL A 157 -8.62 -21.29 -15.46
CA VAL A 157 -8.61 -21.84 -16.82
C VAL A 157 -8.40 -20.75 -17.88
N ARG A 158 -8.96 -19.55 -17.69
CA ARG A 158 -8.82 -18.44 -18.65
C ARG A 158 -7.45 -17.77 -18.63
N LYS A 159 -6.60 -18.00 -17.62
CA LYS A 159 -5.23 -17.45 -17.47
C LYS A 159 -5.09 -15.92 -17.55
N VAL A 160 -6.19 -15.16 -17.60
CA VAL A 160 -6.19 -13.70 -17.78
C VAL A 160 -7.02 -13.04 -16.68
N ILE A 161 -6.35 -12.42 -15.73
CA ILE A 161 -6.95 -11.50 -14.77
C ILE A 161 -6.99 -10.12 -15.45
N LYS A 162 -8.13 -9.78 -16.08
CA LYS A 162 -8.32 -8.44 -16.67
C LYS A 162 -8.48 -7.41 -15.56
N LYS A 163 -8.07 -6.17 -15.84
CA LYS A 163 -8.36 -5.02 -14.97
C LYS A 163 -9.87 -4.76 -14.96
N ILE A 164 -10.45 -4.62 -13.76
CA ILE A 164 -11.85 -4.22 -13.61
C ILE A 164 -11.96 -2.73 -13.93
N LYS A 165 -12.91 -2.34 -14.78
CA LYS A 165 -13.25 -0.92 -14.99
C LYS A 165 -13.72 -0.32 -13.65
N GLY A 166 -12.92 0.60 -13.09
CA GLY A 166 -13.25 1.35 -11.88
C GLY A 166 -12.66 0.84 -10.55
N SER A 167 -11.79 -0.18 -10.54
CA SER A 167 -11.08 -0.57 -9.32
C SER A 167 -9.80 0.26 -9.10
N ASN A 168 -9.37 0.36 -7.84
CA ASN A 168 -8.17 1.13 -7.44
C ASN A 168 -6.85 0.39 -7.76
N ALA A 169 -6.92 -0.90 -8.08
CA ALA A 169 -5.75 -1.70 -8.45
C ALA A 169 -5.29 -1.31 -9.87
N SER A 170 -4.10 -0.74 -9.97
CA SER A 170 -3.59 -0.17 -11.23
C SER A 170 -3.23 -1.23 -12.27
N THR A 171 -3.15 -2.50 -11.90
CA THR A 171 -2.42 -3.52 -12.65
C THR A 171 -3.32 -4.31 -13.59
N THR A 172 -3.12 -4.13 -14.90
CA THR A 172 -3.59 -5.08 -15.92
C THR A 172 -2.49 -6.12 -16.08
N TYR A 173 -2.71 -7.33 -15.61
CA TYR A 173 -1.81 -8.44 -15.93
C TYR A 173 -2.20 -8.95 -17.32
N GLY A 174 -1.41 -8.59 -18.33
CA GLY A 174 -1.62 -9.01 -19.72
C GLY A 174 -1.58 -10.54 -19.89
N LYS A 175 -1.60 -11.02 -21.15
CA LYS A 175 -1.53 -12.45 -21.46
C LYS A 175 -0.34 -13.19 -20.81
N ASN A 176 0.73 -12.45 -20.48
CA ASN A 176 1.87 -12.95 -19.73
C ASN A 176 1.88 -12.30 -18.34
N ASN A 177 1.70 -13.09 -17.30
CA ASN A 177 1.80 -12.67 -15.91
C ASN A 177 2.57 -13.71 -15.08
N ALA A 178 2.94 -13.36 -13.84
CA ALA A 178 3.70 -14.24 -12.95
C ALA A 178 3.01 -15.59 -12.66
N TRP A 179 1.71 -15.69 -12.96
CA TRP A 179 0.90 -16.91 -12.82
C TRP A 179 0.84 -17.74 -14.12
N THR A 180 1.25 -17.19 -15.26
CA THR A 180 1.32 -17.93 -16.55
C THR A 180 2.69 -18.53 -16.82
N ASN A 181 3.75 -18.00 -16.21
CA ASN A 181 5.10 -18.57 -16.29
C ASN A 181 5.44 -19.26 -14.96
N VAL A 182 4.93 -20.49 -14.80
CA VAL A 182 5.47 -21.41 -13.80
C VAL A 182 6.86 -21.82 -14.32
N CYS A 183 7.91 -21.42 -13.59
CA CYS A 183 9.26 -21.82 -13.91
C CYS A 183 9.46 -23.25 -13.38
N ASP A 184 9.48 -24.24 -14.25
CA ASP A 184 9.77 -25.64 -13.89
C ASP A 184 11.28 -25.89 -13.70
N VAL A 185 12.10 -24.83 -13.74
CA VAL A 185 13.55 -24.95 -13.54
C VAL A 185 13.81 -25.33 -12.09
N PRO A 186 14.46 -26.48 -11.83
CA PRO A 186 14.86 -26.86 -10.47
C PRO A 186 15.74 -25.77 -9.87
N MET A 187 15.45 -25.37 -8.64
CA MET A 187 16.34 -24.48 -7.90
C MET A 187 17.75 -25.10 -7.87
N PRO A 188 18.82 -24.31 -8.07
CA PRO A 188 20.18 -24.79 -7.89
C PRO A 188 20.30 -25.41 -6.49
N LYS A 189 20.89 -26.61 -6.42
CA LYS A 189 21.20 -27.26 -5.14
C LYS A 189 22.30 -26.51 -4.40
#